data_AF-A0A1J3DYC7-F1
#
_entry.id   AF-A0A1J3DYC7-F1
#
_cell.length_a   1.000
_cell.length_b   1.000
_cell.length_c   1.000
_cell.angle_alpha   90.00
_cell.angle_beta   90.00
_cell.angle_gamma   90.00
#
_symmetry.space_group_name_H-M   'P 1'
#
loop_
_entity.id
_entity.type
_entity.pdbx_description
1 polymer ?
#
loop_
_entity_poly.entity_id
_entity_poly.type
_entity_poly.pdbx_seq_one_letter_code
_entity_poly.pdbx_strand_id
1 'polypeptide(L)'
;IMKSRWFKKGFKHVKFYIEDDKLCREDEDEEEESGSSGRSSTVSESDAEFDVKRVGSMPRPASLNAFDIISFSSGFDLSGLFEEGGEGTRFLSGAPVSKIISKLEEIARVVSFTVRKKEWSLRLEGCREGSKGPLTIGAEIFELTPSLVVVEVKKKGGDREEYEEFCNKELRPELEKLMHDGTETAQEEVAVVEETMYLPSDTE
;
A
#
# COMPACT_ATOMS: atom_id res chain seq x y z
N ILE A 1 7.00 12.80 28.74
CA ILE A 1 7.95 12.59 27.60
C ILE A 1 9.18 13.49 27.72
N MET A 2 9.05 14.82 27.76
CA MET A 2 10.21 15.75 27.87
C MET A 2 11.10 15.59 29.11
N LYS A 3 10.63 14.88 30.14
CA LYS A 3 11.42 14.57 31.35
C LYS A 3 12.30 13.32 31.22
N SER A 4 12.16 12.53 30.14
CA SER A 4 12.92 11.28 29.98
C SER A 4 14.38 11.56 29.64
N ARG A 5 15.29 10.69 30.10
CA ARG A 5 16.73 10.79 29.80
C ARG A 5 17.04 10.65 28.31
N TRP A 6 16.23 9.87 27.60
CA TRP A 6 16.29 9.72 26.14
C TRP A 6 16.02 11.04 25.42
N PHE A 7 14.99 11.78 25.85
CA PHE A 7 14.60 13.04 25.21
C PHE A 7 15.55 14.20 25.51
N LYS A 8 16.36 14.12 26.58
CA LYS A 8 17.30 15.18 26.96
C LYS A 8 18.66 15.08 26.28
N LYS A 9 19.00 13.93 25.67
CA LYS A 9 20.30 13.75 25.02
C LYS A 9 20.29 14.48 23.67
N GLY A 10 21.01 15.61 23.58
CA GLY A 10 21.14 16.40 22.35
C GLY A 10 19.97 17.35 22.04
N PHE A 11 19.00 17.48 22.95
CA PHE A 11 17.86 18.37 22.76
C PHE A 11 18.27 19.83 23.00
N LYS A 12 18.23 20.64 21.93
CA LYS A 12 18.37 22.10 22.00
C LYS A 12 16.98 22.73 22.06
N HIS A 13 16.78 23.63 23.01
CA HIS A 13 15.54 24.37 23.10
C HIS A 13 15.54 25.44 22.02
N VAL A 14 14.65 25.31 21.03
CA VAL A 14 14.50 26.34 19.99
C VAL A 14 13.72 27.49 20.62
N LYS A 15 14.40 28.62 20.83
CA LYS A 15 13.76 29.86 21.26
C LYS A 15 13.24 30.57 20.02
N PHE A 16 11.98 30.94 20.08
CA PHE A 16 11.36 31.83 19.10
C PHE A 16 11.01 33.12 19.81
N TYR A 17 11.24 34.25 19.16
CA TYR A 17 10.58 35.50 19.48
C TYR A 17 9.70 35.90 18.30
N ILE A 18 8.61 36.59 18.62
CA ILE A 18 7.67 37.12 17.64
C ILE A 18 8.01 38.59 17.50
N GLU A 19 8.56 38.95 16.34
CA GLU A 19 8.74 40.34 15.93
C GLU A 19 7.91 40.53 14.67
N ASP A 20 6.92 41.44 14.73
CA ASP A 20 6.02 41.80 13.63
C ASP A 20 5.36 40.61 12.89
N ASP A 21 4.63 39.76 13.61
CA ASP A 21 3.89 38.60 13.08
C ASP A 21 4.75 37.59 12.27
N LYS A 22 6.08 37.64 12.40
CA LYS A 22 7.01 36.65 11.86
C LYS A 22 7.73 35.90 12.99
N LEU A 23 7.80 34.58 12.85
CA LEU A 23 8.55 33.68 13.75
C LEU A 23 10.02 33.65 13.33
N CYS A 24 10.89 34.26 14.12
CA CYS A 24 12.34 34.23 13.92
C CYS A 24 12.98 33.21 14.86
N ARG A 25 13.97 32.44 14.37
CA ARG A 25 14.84 31.59 15.20
C ARG A 25 16.08 32.41 15.55
N GLU A 26 16.49 32.38 16.82
CA GLU A 26 17.75 32.93 17.29
C GLU A 26 18.89 32.05 16.77
N ASP A 27 19.57 32.49 15.71
CA ASP A 27 20.90 31.99 15.35
C ASP A 27 21.89 32.99 15.97
N GLU A 28 22.55 32.59 17.07
CA GLU A 28 23.71 33.32 17.59
C GLU A 28 24.88 33.06 16.62
N ASP A 29 25.14 34.00 15.72
CA ASP A 29 26.49 34.43 15.29
C ASP A 29 26.38 35.69 14.40
N GLU A 30 27.18 36.70 14.73
CA GLU A 30 27.16 38.08 14.22
C GLU A 30 27.78 38.26 12.81
N GLU A 31 27.42 39.38 12.19
CA GLU A 31 28.07 40.14 11.09
C GLU A 31 27.58 39.97 9.63
N GLU A 32 26.66 40.89 9.26
CA GLU A 32 26.67 41.83 8.11
C GLU A 32 26.97 41.31 6.67
N GLU A 33 25.99 41.33 5.76
CA GLU A 33 25.75 42.47 4.86
C GLU A 33 24.57 42.23 3.90
N SER A 34 23.99 43.35 3.48
CA SER A 34 22.85 43.59 2.60
C SER A 34 22.93 42.96 1.19
N GLY A 35 21.80 42.57 0.60
CA GLY A 35 21.66 42.60 -0.87
C GLY A 35 20.78 41.55 -1.55
N SER A 36 19.51 41.93 -1.76
CA SER A 36 18.66 41.62 -2.94
C SER A 36 18.29 40.17 -3.30
N SER A 37 16.96 39.96 -3.31
CA SER A 37 16.20 38.99 -4.10
C SER A 37 16.77 38.71 -5.50
N GLY A 38 16.85 37.42 -5.85
CA GLY A 38 17.14 36.98 -7.21
C GLY A 38 16.78 35.51 -7.40
N ARG A 39 15.69 35.26 -8.13
CA ARG A 39 15.19 33.93 -8.54
C ARG A 39 16.34 33.10 -9.14
N SER A 40 16.46 31.83 -8.72
CA SER A 40 17.21 30.83 -9.51
C SER A 40 16.37 29.58 -9.66
N SER A 41 15.83 29.43 -10.86
CA SER A 41 15.27 28.22 -11.41
C SER A 41 16.40 27.36 -11.98
N THR A 42 16.65 26.17 -11.44
CA THR A 42 17.42 25.15 -12.16
C THR A 42 17.01 23.74 -11.73
N VAL A 43 16.29 23.09 -12.63
CA VAL A 43 16.36 21.68 -13.05
C VAL A 43 16.81 20.62 -12.03
N SER A 44 15.91 19.69 -11.69
CA SER A 44 16.28 18.37 -11.16
C SER A 44 15.83 17.29 -12.14
N GLU A 45 16.80 16.90 -12.94
CA GLU A 45 17.16 15.57 -13.42
C GLU A 45 16.06 14.50 -13.41
N SER A 46 15.61 14.17 -14.62
CA SER A 46 14.83 12.98 -14.92
C SER A 46 15.74 11.76 -14.80
N ASP A 47 15.46 10.90 -13.82
CA ASP A 47 16.05 9.57 -13.75
C ASP A 47 15.37 8.70 -14.81
N ALA A 48 16.07 8.52 -15.93
CA ALA A 48 15.65 7.64 -17.00
C ALA A 48 15.97 6.19 -16.59
N GLU A 49 15.04 5.55 -15.88
CA GLU A 49 15.12 4.11 -15.63
C GLU A 49 15.02 3.37 -16.97
N PHE A 50 15.95 2.42 -17.13
CA PHE A 50 16.20 1.65 -18.33
C PHE A 50 14.98 0.75 -18.63
N ASP A 51 14.11 1.16 -19.54
CA ASP A 51 12.97 0.36 -20.03
C ASP A 51 13.50 -0.82 -20.87
N VAL A 52 13.87 -1.91 -20.18
CA VAL A 52 13.97 -3.22 -20.82
C VAL A 52 12.55 -3.65 -21.12
N LYS A 53 12.12 -3.29 -22.33
CA LYS A 53 10.85 -3.63 -22.96
C LYS A 53 10.65 -5.15 -22.96
N ARG A 54 10.16 -5.71 -21.84
CA ARG A 54 9.68 -7.09 -21.78
C ARG A 54 8.27 -7.12 -22.33
N VAL A 55 8.18 -7.63 -23.56
CA VAL A 55 6.95 -8.04 -24.23
C VAL A 55 6.04 -8.80 -23.26
N GLY A 56 4.86 -8.23 -22.97
CA GLY A 56 3.73 -8.93 -22.35
C GLY A 56 3.53 -8.83 -20.84
N SER A 57 4.39 -8.15 -20.08
CA SER A 57 4.18 -7.98 -18.64
C SER A 57 3.30 -6.76 -18.35
N MET A 58 2.25 -6.93 -17.55
CA MET A 58 1.55 -5.79 -16.96
C MET A 58 2.57 -4.91 -16.19
N PRO A 59 2.49 -3.56 -16.28
CA PRO A 59 3.30 -2.67 -15.45
C PRO A 59 3.19 -3.04 -13.96
N ARG A 60 4.22 -2.74 -13.18
CA ARG A 60 4.20 -3.04 -11.74
C ARG A 60 3.09 -2.25 -11.03
N PRO A 61 2.49 -2.81 -9.97
CA PRO A 61 1.61 -2.06 -9.09
C PRO A 61 2.27 -0.82 -8.49
N ALA A 62 1.46 0.20 -8.21
CA ALA A 62 1.94 1.36 -7.47
C ALA A 62 2.47 0.90 -6.10
N SER A 63 3.65 1.37 -5.72
CA SER A 63 4.29 1.03 -4.45
C SER A 63 3.70 1.83 -3.30
N LEU A 64 3.39 1.16 -2.19
CA LEU A 64 3.00 1.79 -0.93
C LEU A 64 4.23 2.16 -0.11
N ASN A 65 4.24 3.39 0.38
CA ASN A 65 5.19 3.85 1.36
C ASN A 65 4.64 3.68 2.80
N ALA A 66 5.48 3.95 3.80
CA ALA A 66 5.08 3.84 5.20
C ALA A 66 3.99 4.84 5.62
N PHE A 67 3.96 6.04 5.05
CA PHE A 67 2.90 7.02 5.30
C PHE A 67 1.56 6.57 4.74
N ASP A 68 1.55 5.90 3.59
CA ASP A 68 0.33 5.34 3.00
C ASP A 68 -0.26 4.27 3.94
N ILE A 69 0.58 3.39 4.48
CA ILE A 69 0.16 2.37 5.45
C ILE A 69 -0.38 3.02 6.74
N ILE A 70 0.29 4.05 7.25
CA ILE A 70 -0.18 4.76 8.45
C ILE A 70 -1.54 5.43 8.18
N SER A 71 -1.73 6.01 6.98
CA SER A 71 -2.98 6.64 6.57
C SER A 71 -4.17 5.68 6.54
N PHE A 72 -3.92 4.37 6.45
CA PHE A 72 -4.96 3.35 6.48
C PHE A 72 -5.56 3.10 7.87
N SER A 73 -4.91 3.57 8.94
CA SER A 73 -5.43 3.41 10.29
C SER A 73 -6.71 4.23 10.48
N SER A 74 -7.74 3.59 11.06
CA SER A 74 -9.00 4.24 11.42
C SER A 74 -8.83 5.43 12.37
N GLY A 75 -7.71 5.53 13.10
CA GLY A 75 -7.39 6.68 13.93
C GLY A 75 -7.07 7.97 13.17
N PHE A 76 -6.76 7.87 11.87
CA PHE A 76 -6.57 9.02 10.97
C PHE A 76 -7.76 9.23 10.02
N ASP A 77 -8.74 8.33 10.04
CA ASP A 77 -9.93 8.42 9.20
C ASP A 77 -11.05 9.18 9.94
N LEU A 78 -11.35 10.39 9.46
CA LEU A 78 -12.44 11.22 9.98
C LEU A 78 -13.80 10.90 9.31
N SER A 79 -13.84 10.00 8.34
CA SER A 79 -15.07 9.65 7.60
C SER A 79 -16.17 9.14 8.51
N GLY A 80 -15.83 8.49 9.62
CA GLY A 80 -16.80 8.03 10.63
C GLY A 80 -17.52 9.15 11.39
N LEU A 81 -17.08 10.41 11.30
CA LEU A 81 -17.84 11.56 11.77
C LEU A 81 -19.00 11.93 10.84
N PHE A 82 -18.99 11.38 9.63
CA PHE A 82 -20.01 11.58 8.60
C PHE A 82 -20.71 10.25 8.30
N GLU A 83 -21.90 10.31 7.71
CA GLU A 83 -22.68 9.11 7.35
C GLU A 83 -22.03 8.30 6.20
N GLU A 84 -20.94 8.82 5.62
CA GLU A 84 -20.16 8.28 4.52
C GLU A 84 -18.87 7.59 5.01
N GLY A 85 -18.92 6.98 6.19
CA GLY A 85 -17.84 6.12 6.71
C GLY A 85 -17.90 4.74 6.09
N GLY A 86 -17.05 4.48 5.10
CA GLY A 86 -16.89 3.17 4.46
C GLY A 86 -15.51 2.59 4.73
N GLU A 87 -15.36 1.84 5.82
CA GLU A 87 -14.10 1.13 6.09
C GLU A 87 -13.87 0.08 4.99
N GLY A 88 -12.79 0.26 4.23
CA GLY A 88 -12.34 -0.71 3.25
C GLY A 88 -11.70 -1.91 3.93
N THR A 89 -11.94 -3.11 3.40
CA THR A 89 -11.21 -4.30 3.86
C THR A 89 -9.87 -4.38 3.14
N ARG A 90 -8.80 -4.72 3.86
CA ARG A 90 -7.44 -4.80 3.32
C ARG A 90 -6.83 -6.14 3.66
N PHE A 91 -6.10 -6.71 2.71
CA PHE A 91 -5.44 -8.01 2.86
C PHE A 91 -4.01 -7.93 2.34
N LEU A 92 -3.11 -8.64 3.02
CA LEU A 92 -1.72 -8.79 2.59
C LEU A 92 -1.57 -10.15 1.90
N SER A 93 -1.02 -10.16 0.70
CA SER A 93 -0.84 -11.39 -0.09
C SER A 93 0.57 -11.47 -0.67
N GLY A 94 1.15 -12.67 -0.66
CA GLY A 94 2.36 -12.98 -1.43
C GLY A 94 2.07 -13.58 -2.80
N ALA A 95 0.79 -13.67 -3.20
CA ALA A 95 0.41 -14.26 -4.47
C ALA A 95 0.69 -13.32 -5.65
N PRO A 96 0.95 -13.85 -6.86
CA PRO A 96 1.06 -13.03 -8.06
C PRO A 96 -0.21 -12.20 -8.30
N VAL A 97 -0.05 -10.94 -8.71
CA VAL A 97 -1.15 -9.99 -8.99
C VAL A 97 -2.18 -10.59 -9.95
N SER A 98 -1.74 -11.34 -10.96
CA SER A 98 -2.62 -12.03 -11.90
C SER A 98 -3.55 -13.03 -11.20
N LYS A 99 -3.04 -13.81 -10.24
CA LYS A 99 -3.81 -14.78 -9.46
C LYS A 99 -4.85 -14.09 -8.60
N ILE A 100 -4.49 -12.97 -7.98
CA ILE A 100 -5.41 -12.16 -7.16
C ILE A 100 -6.54 -11.59 -8.03
N ILE A 101 -6.20 -10.98 -9.17
CA ILE A 101 -7.19 -10.43 -10.11
C ILE A 101 -8.14 -11.53 -10.59
N SER A 102 -7.61 -12.67 -11.03
CA SER A 102 -8.43 -13.80 -11.46
C SER A 102 -9.35 -14.31 -10.36
N LYS A 103 -8.89 -14.30 -9.10
CA LYS A 103 -9.71 -14.69 -7.96
C LYS A 103 -10.83 -13.69 -7.69
N LEU A 104 -10.54 -12.40 -7.73
CA LEU A 104 -11.56 -11.36 -7.59
C LEU A 104 -12.60 -11.42 -8.71
N GLU A 105 -12.19 -11.73 -9.94
CA GLU A 105 -13.10 -11.96 -11.07
C GLU A 105 -13.99 -13.21 -10.90
N GLU A 106 -13.45 -14.27 -10.29
CA GLU A 106 -14.22 -15.48 -9.97
C GLU A 106 -15.31 -15.16 -8.95
N ILE A 107 -14.95 -14.48 -7.86
CA ILE A 107 -15.90 -14.05 -6.82
C ILE A 107 -16.99 -13.18 -7.44
N ALA A 108 -16.60 -12.20 -8.27
CA ALA A 108 -17.56 -11.33 -8.95
C ALA A 108 -18.56 -12.12 -9.81
N ARG A 109 -18.11 -13.17 -10.51
CA ARG A 109 -18.98 -14.02 -11.32
C ARG A 109 -19.96 -14.81 -10.46
N VAL A 110 -19.53 -15.34 -9.31
CA VAL A 110 -20.41 -16.07 -8.37
C VAL A 110 -21.56 -15.18 -7.90
N VAL A 111 -21.27 -13.93 -7.57
CA VAL A 111 -22.29 -12.96 -7.15
C VAL A 111 -23.01 -12.24 -8.30
N SER A 112 -22.77 -12.65 -9.55
CA SER A 112 -23.34 -12.03 -10.77
C SER A 112 -23.07 -10.53 -10.90
N PHE A 113 -21.89 -10.07 -10.48
CA PHE A 113 -21.46 -8.68 -10.63
C PHE A 113 -20.80 -8.48 -11.99
N THR A 114 -20.99 -7.29 -12.56
CA THR A 114 -20.27 -6.85 -13.74
C THR A 114 -18.89 -6.38 -13.33
N VAL A 115 -17.85 -6.89 -13.98
CA VAL A 115 -16.45 -6.53 -13.70
C VAL A 115 -15.92 -5.58 -14.76
N ARG A 116 -15.32 -4.47 -14.31
CA ARG A 116 -14.53 -3.56 -15.15
C ARG A 116 -13.10 -3.52 -14.64
N LYS A 117 -12.16 -3.99 -15.45
CA LYS A 117 -10.73 -3.99 -15.14
C LYS A 117 -10.05 -2.73 -15.67
N LYS A 118 -9.22 -2.12 -14.84
CA LYS A 118 -8.31 -1.03 -15.24
C LYS A 118 -6.97 -1.26 -14.56
N GLU A 119 -5.97 -1.66 -15.34
CA GLU A 119 -4.64 -1.96 -14.83
C GLU A 119 -4.74 -2.87 -13.60
N TRP A 120 -4.37 -2.36 -12.41
CA TRP A 120 -4.29 -3.11 -11.14
C TRP A 120 -5.49 -2.84 -10.23
N SER A 121 -6.55 -2.30 -10.80
CA SER A 121 -7.83 -2.08 -10.14
C SER A 121 -8.96 -2.81 -10.86
N LEU A 122 -9.92 -3.26 -10.06
CA LEU A 122 -11.17 -3.87 -10.49
C LEU A 122 -12.32 -3.08 -9.91
N ARG A 123 -13.31 -2.79 -10.73
CA ARG A 123 -14.59 -2.25 -10.28
C ARG A 123 -15.66 -3.30 -10.52
N LEU A 124 -16.29 -3.73 -9.44
CA LEU A 124 -17.35 -4.71 -9.43
C LEU A 124 -18.66 -3.97 -9.20
N GLU A 125 -19.63 -4.15 -10.09
CA GLU A 125 -20.92 -3.46 -10.08
C GLU A 125 -22.04 -4.49 -10.04
N GLY A 126 -22.81 -4.47 -8.96
CA GLY A 126 -23.98 -5.34 -8.78
C GLY A 126 -25.14 -4.94 -9.68
N CYS A 127 -25.87 -5.93 -10.17
CA CYS A 127 -27.04 -5.71 -11.03
C CYS A 127 -28.34 -5.49 -10.25
N ARG A 128 -28.34 -5.74 -8.93
CA ARG A 128 -29.50 -5.55 -8.06
C ARG A 128 -29.51 -4.13 -7.53
N GLU A 129 -30.67 -3.49 -7.61
CA GLU A 129 -30.88 -2.16 -7.06
C GLU A 129 -31.29 -2.30 -5.59
N GLY A 130 -30.38 -1.94 -4.67
CA GLY A 130 -30.65 -1.88 -3.24
C GLY A 130 -31.35 -0.59 -2.84
N SER A 131 -31.61 -0.41 -1.55
CA SER A 131 -32.21 0.82 -0.99
C SER A 131 -31.43 2.10 -1.31
N LYS A 132 -30.10 1.96 -1.51
CA LYS A 132 -29.17 3.03 -1.86
C LYS A 132 -28.60 2.89 -3.29
N GLY A 133 -29.33 2.21 -4.17
CA GLY A 133 -28.91 1.89 -5.54
C GLY A 133 -28.02 0.65 -5.61
N PRO A 134 -27.42 0.36 -6.78
CA PRO A 134 -26.62 -0.84 -6.97
C PRO A 134 -25.32 -0.82 -6.17
N LEU A 135 -24.99 -1.95 -5.53
CA LEU A 135 -23.73 -2.13 -4.83
C LEU A 135 -22.56 -2.03 -5.80
N THR A 136 -21.69 -1.05 -5.58
CA THR A 136 -20.46 -0.85 -6.37
C THR A 136 -19.25 -0.98 -5.47
N ILE A 137 -18.31 -1.84 -5.84
CA ILE A 137 -17.10 -2.15 -5.09
C ILE A 137 -15.88 -1.85 -5.96
N GLY A 138 -14.88 -1.18 -5.39
CA GLY A 138 -13.55 -1.03 -5.99
C GLY A 138 -12.54 -1.89 -5.26
N ALA A 139 -11.74 -2.65 -6.00
CA ALA A 139 -10.58 -3.36 -5.50
C ALA A 139 -9.32 -2.81 -6.17
N GLU A 140 -8.32 -2.44 -5.39
CA GLU A 140 -7.06 -1.87 -5.84
C GLU A 140 -5.90 -2.68 -5.25
N ILE A 141 -4.88 -2.96 -6.07
CA ILE A 141 -3.72 -3.76 -5.68
C ILE A 141 -2.50 -2.86 -5.71
N PHE A 142 -1.75 -2.86 -4.61
CA PHE A 142 -0.55 -2.07 -4.44
C PHE A 142 0.64 -2.94 -4.03
N GLU A 143 1.83 -2.60 -4.49
CA GLU A 143 3.07 -3.28 -4.11
C GLU A 143 3.53 -2.75 -2.75
N LEU A 144 3.80 -3.63 -1.78
CA LEU A 144 4.39 -3.24 -0.49
C LEU A 144 5.88 -3.58 -0.45
N THR A 145 6.23 -4.76 -0.94
CA THR A 145 7.61 -5.22 -1.15
C THR A 145 7.66 -6.04 -2.44
N PRO A 146 8.83 -6.40 -2.98
CA PRO A 146 8.92 -7.21 -4.19
C PRO A 146 8.15 -8.55 -4.13
N SER A 147 7.88 -9.08 -2.94
CA SER A 147 7.15 -10.32 -2.71
C SER A 147 5.77 -10.14 -2.07
N LEU A 148 5.39 -8.93 -1.66
CA LEU A 148 4.14 -8.68 -0.94
C LEU A 148 3.33 -7.57 -1.60
N VAL A 149 2.04 -7.83 -1.77
CA VAL A 149 1.06 -6.86 -2.25
C VAL A 149 -0.05 -6.65 -1.23
N VAL A 150 -0.57 -5.44 -1.18
CA VAL A 150 -1.76 -5.07 -0.42
C VAL A 150 -2.94 -5.00 -1.38
N VAL A 151 -4.00 -5.73 -1.06
CA VAL A 151 -5.27 -5.69 -1.78
C VAL A 151 -6.24 -4.90 -0.93
N GLU A 152 -6.64 -3.72 -1.40
CA GLU A 152 -7.64 -2.88 -0.75
C GLU A 152 -8.98 -3.00 -1.48
N VAL A 153 -10.04 -3.35 -0.76
CA VAL A 153 -11.40 -3.46 -1.28
C VAL A 153 -12.27 -2.45 -0.54
N LYS A 154 -12.91 -1.55 -1.29
CA LYS A 154 -13.71 -0.42 -0.78
C LYS A 154 -15.07 -0.37 -1.44
N LYS A 155 -16.10 -0.06 -0.64
CA LYS A 155 -17.42 0.33 -1.17
C LYS A 155 -17.31 1.67 -1.89
N LYS A 156 -17.82 1.74 -3.13
CA LYS A 156 -17.93 2.97 -3.93
C LYS A 156 -19.38 3.46 -4.04
N GLY A 157 -20.37 2.58 -3.85
CA GLY A 157 -21.80 2.90 -3.94
C GLY A 157 -22.67 1.77 -3.40
N GLY A 158 -23.95 2.04 -3.15
CA GLY A 158 -24.91 1.07 -2.61
C GLY A 158 -24.92 0.97 -1.08
N ASP A 159 -25.66 -0.03 -0.58
CA ASP A 159 -25.91 -0.22 0.85
C ASP A 159 -24.67 -0.77 1.59
N ARG A 160 -24.51 -0.38 2.86
CA ARG A 160 -23.38 -0.81 3.68
C ARG A 160 -23.54 -2.25 4.17
N GLU A 161 -24.75 -2.66 4.53
CA GLU A 161 -25.04 -4.01 5.00
C GLU A 161 -24.80 -5.03 3.88
N GLU A 162 -25.25 -4.73 2.65
CA GLU A 162 -24.97 -5.56 1.47
C GLU A 162 -23.45 -5.70 1.20
N TYR A 163 -22.69 -4.61 1.37
CA TYR A 163 -21.23 -4.63 1.22
C TYR A 163 -20.55 -5.49 2.30
N GLU A 164 -20.97 -5.35 3.56
CA GLU A 164 -20.43 -6.14 4.68
C GLU A 164 -20.77 -7.62 4.52
N GLU A 165 -21.98 -7.95 4.07
CA GLU A 165 -22.40 -9.31 3.75
C GLU A 165 -21.53 -9.91 2.64
N PHE A 166 -21.33 -9.19 1.53
CA PHE A 166 -20.43 -9.60 0.46
C PHE A 166 -19.01 -9.85 0.97
N CYS A 167 -18.48 -8.92 1.78
CA CYS A 167 -17.13 -9.05 2.32
C CYS A 167 -16.98 -10.29 3.20
N ASN A 168 -17.97 -10.58 4.05
CA ASN A 168 -17.92 -11.68 4.99
C ASN A 168 -18.19 -13.05 4.37
N LYS A 169 -19.13 -13.12 3.42
CA LYS A 169 -19.57 -14.40 2.85
C LYS A 169 -18.76 -14.85 1.64
N GLU A 170 -18.34 -13.90 0.80
CA GLU A 170 -17.77 -14.22 -0.51
C GLU A 170 -16.30 -13.81 -0.61
N LEU A 171 -15.97 -12.60 -0.14
CA LEU A 171 -14.62 -12.03 -0.31
C LEU A 171 -13.60 -12.64 0.65
N ARG A 172 -13.85 -12.55 1.97
CA ARG A 172 -12.90 -13.00 3.01
C ARG A 172 -12.51 -14.47 2.87
N PRO A 173 -13.46 -15.43 2.72
CA PRO A 173 -13.10 -16.85 2.64
C PRO A 173 -12.24 -17.18 1.43
N GLU A 174 -12.43 -16.48 0.32
CA GLU A 174 -11.67 -16.71 -0.91
C GLU A 174 -10.31 -16.00 -0.91
N LEU A 175 -10.21 -14.83 -0.27
CA LEU A 175 -8.95 -14.10 -0.14
C LEU A 175 -8.06 -14.65 0.98
N GLU A 176 -8.61 -15.24 2.04
CA GLU A 176 -7.84 -15.93 3.08
C GLU A 176 -6.92 -17.01 2.50
N LYS A 177 -7.37 -17.70 1.44
CA LYS A 177 -6.56 -18.69 0.71
C LYS A 177 -5.34 -18.09 0.01
N LEU A 178 -5.31 -16.78 -0.17
CA LEU A 178 -4.23 -16.02 -0.81
C LEU A 178 -3.46 -15.16 0.19
N MET A 179 -3.89 -15.08 1.46
CA MET A 179 -3.23 -14.27 2.46
C MET A 179 -1.85 -14.83 2.77
N HIS A 180 -0.89 -13.93 3.01
CA HIS A 180 0.43 -14.31 3.45
C HIS A 180 0.34 -14.81 4.90
N ASP A 181 0.46 -16.12 5.10
CA ASP A 181 0.77 -16.71 6.39
C ASP A 181 2.15 -16.19 6.81
N GLY A 182 2.26 -15.58 7.99
CA GLY A 182 3.53 -15.12 8.54
C GLY A 182 4.55 -16.23 8.83
N THR A 183 4.31 -17.48 8.44
CA THR A 183 5.30 -18.55 8.51
C THR A 183 6.40 -18.32 7.47
N GLU A 184 7.59 -18.10 8.00
CA GLU A 184 8.86 -18.05 7.29
C GLU A 184 8.96 -19.26 6.34
N THR A 185 9.12 -18.98 5.04
CA THR A 185 9.63 -19.95 4.07
C THR A 185 11.10 -20.21 4.37
N ALA A 186 11.37 -21.00 5.41
CA ALA A 186 12.66 -21.63 5.66
C ALA A 186 12.57 -23.11 5.26
N GLN A 187 12.33 -23.41 3.98
CA GLN A 187 12.41 -24.79 3.46
C GLN A 187 12.37 -24.86 1.92
N GLU A 188 13.32 -24.21 1.24
CA GLU A 188 13.63 -24.56 -0.15
C GLU A 188 15.11 -24.28 -0.51
N GLU A 189 16.06 -24.64 0.36
CA GLU A 189 17.49 -24.63 0.00
C GLU A 189 18.27 -25.89 0.41
N VAL A 190 17.67 -26.86 1.11
CA VAL A 190 18.40 -28.03 1.63
C VAL A 190 18.48 -29.20 0.63
N ALA A 191 17.62 -29.26 -0.38
CA ALA A 191 17.53 -30.44 -1.26
C ALA A 191 18.60 -30.51 -2.37
N VAL A 192 19.25 -29.40 -2.73
CA VAL A 192 20.17 -29.38 -3.89
C VAL A 192 21.61 -29.75 -3.51
N VAL A 193 21.97 -29.72 -2.22
CA VAL A 193 23.37 -29.92 -1.80
C VAL A 193 23.74 -31.39 -1.58
N GLU A 194 22.79 -32.27 -1.23
CA GLU A 194 23.09 -33.69 -0.97
C GLU A 194 23.34 -34.53 -2.24
N GLU A 195 22.87 -34.10 -3.42
CA GLU A 195 23.02 -34.88 -4.66
C GLU A 195 24.42 -34.77 -5.30
N THR A 196 25.32 -33.93 -4.77
CA THR A 196 26.67 -33.74 -5.34
C THR A 196 27.77 -34.57 -4.67
N MET A 197 27.48 -35.32 -3.59
CA MET A 197 28.51 -36.05 -2.84
C MET A 197 28.69 -37.54 -3.19
N TYR A 198 27.85 -38.12 -4.06
CA TYR A 198 27.97 -39.53 -4.45
C TYR A 198 28.48 -39.68 -5.89
N LEU A 199 29.81 -39.59 -6.07
CA LEU A 199 30.48 -40.13 -7.25
C LEU A 199 30.69 -41.64 -7.06
N PRO A 200 30.35 -42.49 -8.05
CA PRO A 200 30.62 -43.93 -7.98
C PRO A 200 32.11 -44.20 -8.09
N SER A 201 32.61 -45.10 -7.23
CA SER A 201 34.00 -45.55 -7.19
C SER A 201 34.36 -46.37 -8.44
N ASP A 202 35.37 -45.95 -9.19
CA ASP A 202 36.00 -46.77 -10.21
C ASP A 202 36.88 -47.86 -9.56
N THR A 203 36.60 -49.10 -9.94
CA THR A 203 37.34 -50.33 -9.64
C THR A 203 38.52 -50.52 -10.59
N GLU A 204 39.69 -50.89 -10.06
CA GLU A 204 40.76 -51.60 -10.80
C GLU A 204 40.60 -53.13 -10.67
#